data_AF-A0A8T4EMV7-F1
#
_entry.id   AF-A0A8T4EMV7-F1
#
_cell.length_a   1.000
_cell.length_b   1.000
_cell.length_c   1.000
_cell.angle_alpha   90.00
_cell.angle_beta   90.00
_cell.angle_gamma   90.00
#
_symmetry.space_group_name_H-M   'P 1'
#
loop_
_entity.id
_entity.type
_entity.pdbx_description
1 polymer ?
#
loop_
_entity_poly.entity_id
_entity_poly.type
_entity_poly.pdbx_seq_one_letter_code
_entity_poly.pdbx_strand_id
1 'polypeptide(L)'
;MTRKKPQKTPRHTSIVETSDSTELSVEAASPGTRFVAGMIDFLIVVCCSTLIAALLSINPIFFQIAIFYFLDVGGILTLLLSATGLLGMLFLFFFSFVYFTLEGIFGLSVGKYFFSLRIAGERKWENILLRSFIKSIPPVSLIDFLFVFKKLKYTQRYSDSFLALGIAKLKFESKKSKLFLNAEDTPYIVSGFIMFFLPLIVYVLYNTLFSQLPPAILPPDPESAFPYSPSISFLLQIFINNFYLAYTYYVFGGLLLSFPMTMQVFFQGFTSGMMISGILMSYPSFLLFGIIPHLLFEGLGFAFLIATGLILTETLMDLFSRYRKGKSLSSNRSFLGTQLIRVIKLFLVGVLILFIGSLIEVYITPYILLNFYFY
;
A
#
# COMPACT_ATOMS: atom_id res chain seq x y z
N MET A 1 11.26 -71.38 -22.68
CA MET A 1 11.15 -71.80 -21.27
C MET A 1 10.56 -70.66 -20.46
N THR A 2 9.28 -70.79 -20.17
CA THR A 2 8.44 -69.91 -19.37
C THR A 2 8.63 -70.23 -17.89
N ARG A 3 9.03 -69.25 -17.07
CA ARG A 3 8.93 -69.33 -15.61
C ARG A 3 7.84 -68.38 -15.13
N LYS A 4 6.70 -68.96 -14.77
CA LYS A 4 5.65 -68.36 -13.94
C LYS A 4 5.95 -68.64 -12.47
N LYS A 5 5.73 -67.63 -11.61
CA LYS A 5 5.08 -67.61 -10.26
C LYS A 5 5.83 -66.67 -9.28
N PRO A 6 5.18 -66.12 -8.24
CA PRO A 6 3.76 -66.15 -7.89
C PRO A 6 3.13 -64.76 -7.62
N GLN A 7 1.80 -64.76 -7.71
CA GLN A 7 0.86 -63.71 -7.32
C GLN A 7 0.73 -63.68 -5.79
N LYS A 8 0.84 -62.49 -5.17
CA LYS A 8 0.42 -62.23 -3.78
C LYS A 8 -0.51 -61.03 -3.77
N THR A 9 -1.78 -61.26 -3.43
CA THR A 9 -2.81 -60.27 -3.11
C THR A 9 -2.78 -59.94 -1.60
N PRO A 10 -3.49 -58.88 -1.14
CA PRO A 10 -2.95 -57.85 -0.27
C PRO A 10 -3.23 -58.09 1.22
N ARG A 11 -2.43 -57.46 2.09
CA ARG A 11 -2.86 -57.14 3.46
C ARG A 11 -3.07 -55.64 3.58
N HIS A 12 -4.34 -55.26 3.66
CA HIS A 12 -4.77 -54.05 4.36
C HIS A 12 -4.36 -54.14 5.83
N THR A 13 -3.62 -53.14 6.29
CA THR A 13 -3.65 -52.57 7.65
C THR A 13 -3.08 -51.16 7.46
N SER A 14 -3.88 -50.19 7.01
CA SER A 14 -4.65 -49.28 7.87
C SER A 14 -3.84 -48.83 9.10
N ILE A 15 -2.85 -47.98 8.88
CA ILE A 15 -2.61 -46.86 9.78
C ILE A 15 -2.65 -45.61 8.92
N VAL A 16 -3.82 -44.99 8.96
CA VAL A 16 -4.06 -43.62 8.55
C VAL A 16 -3.35 -42.78 9.61
N GLU A 17 -2.08 -42.46 9.39
CA GLU A 17 -1.53 -41.21 9.92
C GLU A 17 -1.75 -40.16 8.84
N THR A 18 -2.94 -39.56 8.85
CA THR A 18 -3.14 -38.20 8.37
C THR A 18 -2.35 -37.28 9.29
N SER A 19 -1.02 -37.26 9.16
CA SER A 19 -0.27 -36.06 9.48
C SER A 19 -0.48 -35.12 8.31
N ASP A 20 -1.39 -34.17 8.46
CA ASP A 20 -1.41 -32.93 7.68
C ASP A 20 -0.09 -32.17 7.97
N SER A 21 1.04 -32.71 7.51
CA SER A 21 2.28 -31.97 7.41
C SER A 21 2.10 -31.03 6.24
N THR A 22 1.67 -29.81 6.55
CA THR A 22 1.78 -28.66 5.66
C THR A 22 3.26 -28.49 5.34
N GLU A 23 3.75 -29.14 4.28
CA GLU A 23 5.09 -28.90 3.77
C GLU A 23 5.18 -27.44 3.35
N LEU A 24 5.86 -26.64 4.18
CA LEU A 24 6.23 -25.27 3.88
C LEU A 24 7.19 -25.30 2.69
N SER A 25 6.64 -25.28 1.48
CA SER A 25 7.43 -25.09 0.28
C SER A 25 7.96 -23.65 0.25
N VAL A 26 9.29 -23.54 0.21
CA VAL A 26 10.02 -22.28 0.22
C VAL A 26 10.41 -21.93 -1.22
N GLU A 27 9.88 -20.82 -1.74
CA GLU A 27 10.22 -20.33 -3.08
C GLU A 27 10.94 -18.98 -3.03
N ALA A 28 11.76 -18.69 -4.03
CA ALA A 28 12.33 -17.36 -4.18
C ALA A 28 11.22 -16.34 -4.51
N ALA A 29 11.06 -15.32 -3.66
CA ALA A 29 10.06 -14.28 -3.90
C ALA A 29 10.38 -13.45 -5.15
N SER A 30 9.35 -13.06 -5.90
CA SER A 30 9.53 -12.29 -7.14
C SER A 30 9.97 -10.85 -6.84
N PRO A 31 10.68 -10.18 -7.76
CA PRO A 31 11.04 -8.77 -7.62
C PRO A 31 9.82 -7.87 -7.40
N GLY A 32 8.72 -8.11 -8.10
CA GLY A 32 7.50 -7.31 -7.97
C GLY A 32 6.89 -7.39 -6.56
N THR A 33 6.66 -8.59 -6.04
CA THR A 33 6.10 -8.76 -4.68
C THR A 33 7.00 -8.13 -3.61
N ARG A 34 8.33 -8.24 -3.76
CA ARG A 34 9.29 -7.62 -2.83
C ARG A 34 9.29 -6.10 -2.90
N PHE A 35 9.02 -5.52 -4.06
CA PHE A 35 8.97 -4.08 -4.26
C PHE A 35 7.76 -3.52 -3.52
N VAL A 36 6.58 -4.11 -3.79
CA VAL A 36 5.33 -3.75 -3.13
C VAL A 36 5.45 -3.89 -1.61
N ALA A 37 5.96 -5.01 -1.10
CA ALA A 37 6.18 -5.17 0.34
C ALA A 37 7.09 -4.08 0.93
N GLY A 38 8.17 -3.73 0.22
CA GLY A 38 9.09 -2.66 0.64
C GLY A 38 8.46 -1.26 0.62
N MET A 39 7.54 -1.00 -0.32
CA MET A 39 6.78 0.25 -0.36
C MET A 39 5.83 0.39 0.83
N ILE A 40 5.16 -0.69 1.22
CA ILE A 40 4.27 -0.68 2.39
C ILE A 40 5.08 -0.45 3.66
N ASP A 41 6.21 -1.12 3.82
CA ASP A 41 7.12 -0.87 4.93
C ASP A 41 7.57 0.60 4.96
N PHE A 42 7.95 1.16 3.80
CA PHE A 42 8.37 2.55 3.71
C PHE A 42 7.26 3.53 4.12
N LEU A 43 6.04 3.33 3.62
CA LEU A 43 4.88 4.16 3.98
C LEU A 43 4.59 4.11 5.49
N ILE A 44 4.62 2.92 6.09
CA ILE A 44 4.42 2.75 7.54
C ILE A 44 5.50 3.48 8.32
N VAL A 45 6.77 3.32 7.93
CA VAL A 45 7.90 3.99 8.57
C VAL A 45 7.78 5.52 8.49
N VAL A 46 7.41 6.06 7.32
CA VAL A 46 7.16 7.51 7.15
C VAL A 46 6.01 7.97 8.06
N CYS A 47 4.90 7.23 8.08
CA CYS A 47 3.74 7.54 8.91
C CYS A 47 4.05 7.53 10.42
N CYS A 48 4.68 6.47 10.92
CA CYS A 48 5.07 6.35 12.33
C CYS A 48 6.12 7.40 12.70
N SER A 49 7.14 7.61 11.85
CA SER A 49 8.16 8.63 12.12
C SER A 49 7.54 10.02 12.17
N THR A 50 6.54 10.33 11.35
CA THR A 50 5.84 11.63 11.37
C THR A 50 5.17 11.90 12.72
N LEU A 51 4.45 10.92 13.29
CA LEU A 51 3.79 11.10 14.59
C LEU A 51 4.79 11.24 15.74
N ILE A 52 5.88 10.48 15.72
CA ILE A 52 6.89 10.55 16.77
C ILE A 52 7.69 11.86 16.64
N ALA A 53 8.00 12.29 15.42
CA ALA A 53 8.66 13.56 15.13
C ALA A 53 7.80 14.75 15.61
N ALA A 54 6.47 14.63 15.53
CA ALA A 54 5.54 15.65 16.02
C ALA A 54 5.67 15.91 17.53
N LEU A 55 6.01 14.89 18.34
CA LEU A 55 6.29 15.04 19.77
C LEU A 55 7.51 15.94 20.05
N LEU A 56 8.38 16.10 19.05
CA LEU A 56 9.56 16.96 19.08
C LEU A 56 9.35 18.25 18.27
N SER A 57 8.11 18.56 17.91
CA SER A 57 7.74 19.72 17.08
C SER A 57 8.44 19.75 15.70
N ILE A 58 8.76 18.56 15.16
CA ILE A 58 9.33 18.43 13.81
C ILE A 58 8.18 18.30 12.80
N ASN A 59 8.25 19.10 11.76
CA ASN A 59 7.24 19.14 10.69
C ASN A 59 7.16 17.83 9.89
N PRO A 60 5.98 17.51 9.29
CA PRO A 60 5.73 16.28 8.54
C PRO A 60 6.33 16.39 7.13
N ILE A 61 7.66 16.34 7.02
CA ILE A 61 8.39 16.62 5.77
C ILE A 61 7.88 15.81 4.58
N PHE A 62 7.58 14.52 4.75
CA PHE A 62 7.14 13.69 3.62
C PHE A 62 5.79 14.13 3.04
N PHE A 63 4.89 14.64 3.88
CA PHE A 63 3.64 15.25 3.41
C PHE A 63 3.93 16.56 2.67
N GLN A 64 4.89 17.37 3.14
CA GLN A 64 5.31 18.59 2.45
C GLN A 64 5.98 18.32 1.10
N ILE A 65 6.80 17.28 1.00
CA ILE A 65 7.39 16.81 -0.28
C ILE A 65 6.26 16.45 -1.26
N ALA A 66 5.22 15.76 -0.79
CA ALA A 66 4.08 15.41 -1.64
C ALA A 66 3.31 16.65 -2.14
N ILE A 67 3.15 17.68 -1.30
CA ILE A 67 2.56 18.97 -1.72
C ILE A 67 3.41 19.62 -2.82
N PHE A 68 4.71 19.76 -2.59
CA PHE A 68 5.61 20.36 -3.58
C PHE A 68 5.67 19.54 -4.87
N TYR A 69 5.54 18.22 -4.82
CA TYR A 69 5.48 17.39 -6.02
C TYR A 69 4.33 17.79 -6.97
N PHE A 70 3.17 18.18 -6.44
CA PHE A 70 2.02 18.59 -7.24
C PHE A 70 1.95 20.10 -7.52
N LEU A 71 2.48 20.94 -6.64
CA LEU A 71 2.33 22.40 -6.75
C LEU A 71 3.57 23.12 -7.27
N ASP A 72 4.75 22.75 -6.80
CA ASP A 72 6.02 23.37 -7.18
C ASP A 72 7.21 22.46 -6.85
N VAL A 73 7.68 21.74 -7.87
CA VAL A 73 8.79 20.78 -7.74
C VAL A 73 10.08 21.49 -7.29
N GLY A 74 10.26 22.79 -7.60
CA GLY A 74 11.41 23.57 -7.15
C GLY A 74 11.50 23.69 -5.62
N GLY A 75 10.34 23.73 -4.95
CA GLY A 75 10.25 23.78 -3.49
C GLY A 75 10.76 22.52 -2.77
N ILE A 76 10.82 21.36 -3.44
CA ILE A 76 11.34 20.12 -2.83
C ILE A 76 12.81 20.27 -2.43
N LEU A 77 13.64 20.81 -3.33
CA LEU A 77 15.07 20.97 -3.06
C LEU A 77 15.30 21.97 -1.93
N THR A 78 14.58 23.09 -1.97
CA THR A 78 14.62 24.12 -0.92
C THR A 78 14.21 23.56 0.43
N LEU A 79 13.15 22.75 0.48
CA LEU A 79 12.71 22.06 1.70
C LEU A 79 13.80 21.12 2.20
N LEU A 80 14.34 20.23 1.36
CA LEU A 80 15.34 19.23 1.76
C LEU A 80 16.67 19.85 2.24
N LEU A 81 17.05 21.02 1.73
CA LEU A 81 18.27 21.73 2.13
C LEU A 81 18.07 22.65 3.35
N SER A 82 16.83 22.92 3.74
CA SER A 82 16.53 23.72 4.93
C SER A 82 16.89 22.97 6.23
N ALA A 83 17.14 23.71 7.32
CA ALA A 83 17.44 23.09 8.62
C ALA A 83 16.31 22.17 9.12
N THR A 84 15.06 22.57 8.92
CA THR A 84 13.87 21.77 9.27
C THR A 84 13.79 20.51 8.41
N GLY A 85 14.04 20.64 7.11
CA GLY A 85 14.12 19.52 6.17
C GLY A 85 15.19 18.50 6.54
N LEU A 86 16.41 18.97 6.79
CA LEU A 86 17.52 18.11 7.20
C LEU A 86 17.23 17.40 8.52
N LEU A 87 16.66 18.10 9.51
CA LEU A 87 16.31 17.54 10.80
C LEU A 87 15.31 16.38 10.68
N GLY A 88 14.21 16.56 9.95
CA GLY A 88 13.24 15.47 9.81
C GLY A 88 13.70 14.37 8.85
N MET A 89 14.59 14.63 7.88
CA MET A 89 15.25 13.56 7.11
C MET A 89 16.18 12.72 7.99
N LEU A 90 16.94 13.35 8.90
CA LEU A 90 17.74 12.65 9.90
C LEU A 90 16.84 11.83 10.84
N PHE A 91 15.73 12.40 11.28
CA PHE A 91 14.76 11.70 12.14
C PHE A 91 14.18 10.46 11.44
N LEU A 92 13.74 10.61 10.18
CA LEU A 92 13.27 9.50 9.36
C LEU A 92 14.36 8.45 9.18
N PHE A 93 15.61 8.85 8.93
CA PHE A 93 16.73 7.93 8.79
C PHE A 93 16.90 7.09 10.07
N PHE A 94 16.97 7.71 11.25
CA PHE A 94 17.15 6.97 12.51
C PHE A 94 15.98 6.02 12.78
N PHE A 95 14.74 6.47 12.57
CA PHE A 95 13.57 5.63 12.77
C PHE A 95 13.51 4.46 11.78
N SER A 96 13.80 4.72 10.50
CA SER A 96 13.91 3.71 9.45
C SER A 96 15.01 2.69 9.79
N PHE A 97 16.14 3.16 10.33
CA PHE A 97 17.27 2.32 10.69
C PHE A 97 16.89 1.35 11.79
N VAL A 98 16.21 1.81 12.84
CA VAL A 98 15.70 0.94 13.90
C VAL A 98 14.69 -0.06 13.33
N TYR A 99 13.70 0.39 12.55
CA TYR A 99 12.69 -0.49 11.95
C TYR A 99 13.32 -1.59 11.08
N PHE A 100 14.23 -1.23 10.19
CA PHE A 100 14.88 -2.19 9.29
C PHE A 100 15.91 -3.08 9.98
N THR A 101 16.50 -2.62 11.09
CA THR A 101 17.34 -3.46 11.95
C THR A 101 16.50 -4.55 12.62
N LEU A 102 15.33 -4.18 13.18
CA LEU A 102 14.39 -5.15 13.74
C LEU A 102 13.89 -6.13 12.66
N GLU A 103 13.59 -5.65 11.45
CA GLU A 103 13.28 -6.53 10.31
C GLU A 103 14.41 -7.52 10.05
N GLY A 104 15.66 -7.07 10.06
CA GLY A 104 16.83 -7.93 9.84
C GLY A 104 17.00 -9.01 10.91
N ILE A 105 16.78 -8.66 12.18
CA ILE A 105 16.87 -9.58 13.34
C ILE A 105 15.77 -10.64 13.26
N PHE A 106 14.51 -10.22 13.21
CA PHE A 106 13.37 -11.14 13.23
C PHE A 106 13.14 -11.82 11.88
N GLY A 107 13.65 -11.23 10.80
CA GLY A 107 13.47 -11.72 9.43
C GLY A 107 12.09 -11.41 8.84
N LEU A 108 11.33 -10.53 9.50
CA LEU A 108 9.96 -10.20 9.18
C LEU A 108 9.75 -8.69 9.37
N SER A 109 9.04 -8.07 8.44
CA SER A 109 8.50 -6.72 8.52
C SER A 109 6.99 -6.77 8.25
N VAL A 110 6.27 -5.67 8.46
CA VAL A 110 4.82 -5.62 8.23
C VAL A 110 4.48 -5.92 6.77
N GLY A 111 5.17 -5.27 5.83
CA GLY A 111 4.99 -5.55 4.40
C GLY A 111 5.32 -7.00 4.05
N LYS A 112 6.41 -7.54 4.59
CA LYS A 112 6.76 -8.96 4.38
C LYS A 112 5.72 -9.91 4.95
N TYR A 113 5.13 -9.59 6.10
CA TYR A 113 4.07 -10.41 6.70
C TYR A 113 2.86 -10.52 5.77
N PHE A 114 2.36 -9.40 5.23
CA PHE A 114 1.21 -9.44 4.30
C PHE A 114 1.48 -10.30 3.07
N PHE A 115 2.68 -10.21 2.51
CA PHE A 115 3.05 -10.95 1.31
C PHE A 115 3.66 -12.34 1.59
N SER A 116 3.57 -12.83 2.84
CA SER A 116 4.14 -14.11 3.27
C SER A 116 5.62 -14.27 2.92
N LEU A 117 6.39 -13.20 3.08
CA LEU A 117 7.82 -13.14 2.81
C LEU A 117 8.63 -13.27 4.10
N ARG A 118 9.83 -13.86 4.03
CA ARG A 118 10.81 -13.88 5.13
C ARG A 118 12.22 -13.70 4.63
N ILE A 119 13.08 -13.11 5.47
CA ILE A 119 14.54 -13.11 5.23
C ILE A 119 15.06 -14.53 5.49
N ALA A 120 15.73 -15.08 4.50
CA ALA A 120 16.48 -16.33 4.56
C ALA A 120 18.00 -16.05 4.50
N GLY A 121 18.82 -17.00 4.93
CA GLY A 121 20.28 -16.86 4.96
C GLY A 121 20.84 -16.57 6.36
N GLU A 122 22.17 -16.46 6.44
CA GLU A 122 22.89 -16.27 7.70
C GLU A 122 22.79 -14.81 8.18
N ARG A 123 22.16 -14.60 9.34
CA ARG A 123 21.82 -13.27 9.87
C ARG A 123 22.92 -12.74 10.80
N LYS A 124 24.10 -12.47 10.24
CA LYS A 124 25.18 -11.82 11.00
C LYS A 124 24.81 -10.38 11.35
N TRP A 125 25.17 -9.93 12.55
CA TRP A 125 24.85 -8.59 13.05
C TRP A 125 25.34 -7.49 12.11
N GLU A 126 26.59 -7.58 11.65
CA GLU A 126 27.20 -6.61 10.71
C GLU A 126 26.42 -6.51 9.39
N ASN A 127 25.97 -7.64 8.85
CA ASN A 127 25.18 -7.70 7.62
C ASN A 127 23.81 -7.05 7.82
N ILE A 128 23.16 -7.30 8.96
CA ILE A 128 21.88 -6.68 9.30
C ILE A 128 22.04 -5.16 9.39
N LEU A 129 23.07 -4.66 10.07
CA LEU A 129 23.30 -3.23 10.23
C LEU A 129 23.56 -2.53 8.88
N LEU A 130 24.45 -3.09 8.05
CA LEU A 130 24.73 -2.50 6.72
C LEU A 130 23.49 -2.47 5.84
N ARG A 131 22.72 -3.57 5.81
CA ARG A 131 21.46 -3.65 5.07
C ARG A 131 20.46 -2.60 5.56
N SER A 132 20.36 -2.43 6.88
CA SER A 132 19.43 -1.49 7.49
C SER A 132 19.81 -0.05 7.16
N PHE A 133 21.11 0.26 7.17
CA PHE A 133 21.64 1.56 6.74
C PHE A 133 21.24 1.88 5.30
N ILE A 134 21.49 0.96 4.35
CA ILE A 134 21.15 1.13 2.93
C ILE A 134 19.64 1.32 2.75
N LYS A 135 18.81 0.53 3.45
CA LYS A 135 17.35 0.62 3.36
C LYS A 135 16.77 1.91 3.95
N SER A 136 17.47 2.54 4.89
CA SER A 136 16.99 3.72 5.63
C SER A 136 17.11 5.02 4.86
N ILE A 137 17.88 5.02 3.77
CA ILE A 137 18.06 6.19 2.90
C ILE A 137 17.16 5.97 1.66
N PRO A 138 16.03 6.68 1.50
CA PRO A 138 15.02 6.31 0.50
C PRO A 138 15.53 6.26 -0.94
N PRO A 139 16.32 7.26 -1.43
CA PRO A 139 16.90 7.19 -2.78
C PRO A 139 17.83 5.99 -2.96
N VAL A 140 18.66 5.69 -1.95
CA VAL A 140 19.61 4.58 -2.00
C VAL A 140 18.87 3.24 -1.98
N SER A 141 17.82 3.11 -1.17
CA SER A 141 16.96 1.93 -1.09
C SER A 141 16.25 1.64 -2.41
N LEU A 142 15.75 2.69 -3.09
CA LEU A 142 15.16 2.56 -4.43
C LEU A 142 16.19 2.09 -5.45
N ILE A 143 17.38 2.70 -5.46
CA ILE A 143 18.47 2.30 -6.34
C ILE A 143 18.86 0.83 -6.09
N ASP A 144 19.12 0.45 -4.84
CA ASP A 144 19.45 -0.93 -4.43
C ASP A 144 18.37 -1.94 -4.87
N PHE A 145 17.10 -1.53 -4.86
CA PHE A 145 16.01 -2.34 -5.41
C PHE A 145 16.12 -2.54 -6.92
N LEU A 146 16.34 -1.47 -7.68
CA LEU A 146 16.45 -1.55 -9.14
C LEU A 146 17.65 -2.38 -9.59
N PHE A 147 18.71 -2.46 -8.77
CA PHE A 147 19.85 -3.33 -9.03
C PHE A 147 19.53 -4.84 -9.03
N VAL A 148 18.34 -5.27 -8.57
CA VAL A 148 17.85 -6.66 -8.72
C VAL A 148 17.97 -7.12 -10.18
N PHE A 149 17.83 -6.22 -11.13
CA PHE A 149 17.86 -6.55 -12.56
C PHE A 149 19.26 -6.65 -13.16
N LYS A 150 20.33 -6.35 -12.40
CA LYS A 150 21.71 -6.44 -12.89
C LYS A 150 22.23 -7.88 -12.93
N LYS A 151 21.77 -8.76 -12.03
CA LYS A 151 22.21 -10.16 -11.94
C LYS A 151 21.16 -11.11 -12.52
N LEU A 152 21.43 -11.72 -13.68
CA LEU A 152 20.49 -12.62 -14.37
C LEU A 152 20.10 -13.86 -13.56
N LYS A 153 21.03 -14.40 -12.76
CA LYS A 153 20.84 -15.64 -11.98
C LYS A 153 20.11 -15.43 -10.65
N TYR A 154 20.13 -14.23 -10.07
CA TYR A 154 19.63 -13.96 -8.73
C TYR A 154 18.63 -12.81 -8.72
N THR A 155 17.38 -13.09 -8.33
CA THR A 155 16.36 -12.06 -8.10
C THR A 155 16.50 -11.51 -6.68
N GLN A 156 17.63 -10.90 -6.36
CA GLN A 156 17.95 -10.34 -5.04
C GLN A 156 18.41 -8.89 -5.16
N ARG A 157 18.10 -8.07 -4.14
CA ARG A 157 18.66 -6.71 -4.05
C ARG A 157 20.18 -6.80 -4.05
N TYR A 158 20.85 -5.73 -4.45
CA TYR A 158 22.32 -5.77 -4.49
C TYR A 158 22.89 -6.00 -3.09
N SER A 159 22.39 -5.26 -2.11
CA SER A 159 22.73 -5.42 -0.69
C SER A 159 22.48 -6.84 -0.19
N ASP A 160 21.26 -7.37 -0.39
CA ASP A 160 20.87 -8.72 0.03
C ASP A 160 21.83 -9.78 -0.60
N SER A 161 22.11 -9.67 -1.90
CA SER A 161 23.00 -10.60 -2.60
C SER A 161 24.45 -10.51 -2.13
N PHE A 162 24.96 -9.31 -1.86
CA PHE A 162 26.32 -9.10 -1.37
C PHE A 162 26.50 -9.66 0.05
N LEU A 163 25.45 -9.56 0.86
CA LEU A 163 25.43 -9.96 2.27
C LEU A 163 24.99 -11.41 2.50
N ALA A 164 24.85 -12.21 1.44
CA ALA A 164 24.36 -13.59 1.47
C ALA A 164 22.97 -13.74 2.14
N LEU A 165 22.11 -12.72 2.01
CA LEU A 165 20.73 -12.72 2.46
C LEU A 165 19.78 -12.99 1.29
N GLY A 166 18.75 -13.78 1.54
CA GLY A 166 17.66 -14.04 0.60
C GLY A 166 16.33 -13.57 1.15
N ILE A 167 15.34 -13.41 0.27
CA ILE A 167 13.95 -13.28 0.69
C ILE A 167 13.16 -14.43 0.07
N ALA A 168 12.67 -15.30 0.94
CA ALA A 168 11.82 -16.42 0.60
C ALA A 168 10.34 -16.00 0.65
N LYS A 169 9.53 -16.61 -0.21
CA LYS A 169 8.07 -16.63 -0.09
C LYS A 169 7.68 -17.95 0.57
N LEU A 170 6.93 -17.86 1.66
CA LEU A 170 6.31 -18.99 2.31
C LEU A 170 5.01 -19.28 1.57
N LYS A 171 4.88 -20.48 1.01
CA LYS A 171 3.58 -20.93 0.48
C LYS A 171 2.73 -21.42 1.64
N PHE A 172 1.66 -20.69 1.92
CA PHE A 172 0.53 -21.25 2.65
C PHE A 172 -0.43 -21.85 1.64
N GLU A 173 -0.59 -23.17 1.65
CA GLU A 173 -1.67 -23.82 0.90
C GLU A 173 -3.01 -23.49 1.55
N SER A 174 -3.50 -22.27 1.31
CA SER A 174 -4.89 -21.94 1.59
C SER A 174 -5.74 -22.70 0.59
N LYS A 175 -6.62 -23.59 1.08
CA LYS A 175 -7.74 -24.14 0.29
C LYS A 175 -8.36 -23.01 -0.53
N LYS A 176 -8.52 -23.24 -1.84
CA LYS A 176 -9.11 -22.27 -2.78
C LYS A 176 -10.43 -21.75 -2.22
N SER A 177 -10.41 -20.55 -1.65
CA SER A 177 -11.62 -19.78 -1.41
C SER A 177 -12.25 -19.52 -2.78
N LYS A 178 -13.46 -20.06 -3.00
CA LYS A 178 -14.26 -19.81 -4.21
C LYS A 178 -14.97 -18.45 -4.17
N LEU A 179 -14.68 -17.59 -3.19
CA LEU A 179 -15.23 -16.24 -3.16
C LEU A 179 -14.62 -15.38 -4.27
N PHE A 180 -15.38 -14.39 -4.73
CA PHE A 180 -15.02 -13.46 -5.82
C PHE A 180 -13.63 -12.77 -5.63
N LEU A 181 -13.18 -12.66 -4.38
CA LEU A 181 -11.83 -12.22 -4.01
C LEU A 181 -10.97 -13.45 -3.67
N ASN A 182 -9.92 -13.67 -4.47
CA ASN A 182 -8.98 -14.76 -4.25
C ASN A 182 -8.09 -14.41 -3.05
N ALA A 183 -7.63 -15.42 -2.31
CA ALA A 183 -6.66 -15.23 -1.22
C ALA A 183 -5.35 -14.53 -1.69
N GLU A 184 -5.03 -14.64 -2.98
CA GLU A 184 -3.89 -13.97 -3.61
C GLU A 184 -4.06 -12.45 -3.75
N ASP A 185 -5.30 -11.95 -3.76
CA ASP A 185 -5.60 -10.51 -3.91
C ASP A 185 -5.68 -9.80 -2.56
N THR A 186 -6.01 -10.54 -1.50
CA THR A 186 -6.10 -10.03 -0.11
C THR A 186 -4.92 -9.17 0.32
N PRO A 187 -3.63 -9.56 0.13
CA PRO A 187 -2.53 -8.71 0.57
C PRO A 187 -2.46 -7.38 -0.18
N TYR A 188 -2.89 -7.31 -1.44
CA TYR A 188 -2.93 -6.06 -2.21
C TYR A 188 -4.07 -5.18 -1.75
N ILE A 189 -5.23 -5.77 -1.46
CA ILE A 189 -6.38 -5.05 -0.90
C ILE A 189 -5.99 -4.44 0.43
N VAL A 190 -5.51 -5.25 1.39
CA VAL A 190 -5.06 -4.78 2.71
C VAL A 190 -3.98 -3.69 2.57
N SER A 191 -3.03 -3.88 1.66
CA SER A 191 -2.03 -2.85 1.34
C SER A 191 -2.67 -1.56 0.85
N GLY A 192 -3.66 -1.62 -0.06
CA GLY A 192 -4.39 -0.46 -0.55
C GLY A 192 -5.14 0.28 0.56
N PHE A 193 -5.76 -0.45 1.49
CA PHE A 193 -6.39 0.15 2.68
C PHE A 193 -5.38 0.89 3.55
N ILE A 194 -4.24 0.26 3.85
CA ILE A 194 -3.19 0.87 4.66
C ILE A 194 -2.63 2.09 3.96
N MET A 195 -2.34 1.99 2.65
CA MET A 195 -1.82 3.12 1.89
C MET A 195 -2.81 4.28 1.89
N PHE A 196 -4.12 4.05 1.73
CA PHE A 196 -5.08 5.15 1.73
C PHE A 196 -5.32 5.75 3.12
N PHE A 197 -5.66 4.91 4.11
CA PHE A 197 -6.15 5.39 5.41
C PHE A 197 -5.03 5.76 6.37
N LEU A 198 -3.85 5.12 6.33
CA LEU A 198 -2.81 5.38 7.33
C LEU A 198 -2.26 6.82 7.23
N PRO A 199 -1.88 7.34 6.05
CA PRO A 199 -1.42 8.73 5.93
C PRO A 199 -2.49 9.73 6.32
N LEU A 200 -3.76 9.45 5.97
CA LEU A 200 -4.90 10.27 6.37
C LEU A 200 -5.02 10.36 7.91
N ILE A 201 -5.10 9.21 8.58
CA ILE A 201 -5.23 9.14 10.04
C ILE A 201 -4.03 9.80 10.71
N VAL A 202 -2.81 9.54 10.23
CA VAL A 202 -1.59 10.14 10.73
C VAL A 202 -1.63 11.66 10.64
N TYR A 203 -2.09 12.21 9.52
CA TYR A 203 -2.15 13.66 9.36
C TYR A 203 -3.28 14.29 10.19
N VAL A 204 -4.43 13.62 10.32
CA VAL A 204 -5.51 14.04 11.23
C VAL A 204 -4.99 14.09 12.67
N LEU A 205 -4.27 13.06 13.13
CA LEU A 205 -3.68 13.03 14.47
C LEU A 205 -2.60 14.09 14.64
N TYR A 206 -1.71 14.24 13.64
CA TYR A 206 -0.67 15.26 13.63
C TYR A 206 -1.30 16.65 13.85
N ASN A 207 -2.29 16.99 13.02
CA ASN A 207 -2.88 18.30 13.04
C ASN A 207 -3.77 18.52 14.28
N THR A 208 -4.49 17.50 14.73
CA THR A 208 -5.38 17.61 15.89
C THR A 208 -4.62 17.74 17.22
N LEU A 209 -3.50 17.02 17.37
CA LEU A 209 -2.79 16.92 18.65
C LEU A 209 -1.59 17.86 18.78
N PHE A 210 -0.95 18.22 17.66
CA PHE A 210 0.36 18.89 17.69
C PHE A 210 0.42 20.19 16.88
N SER A 211 -0.47 20.38 15.90
CA SER A 211 -0.46 21.59 15.08
C SER A 211 -1.16 22.75 15.81
N GLN A 212 -0.52 23.92 15.75
CA GLN A 212 -1.13 25.19 16.19
C GLN A 212 -1.83 25.91 15.04
N LEU A 213 -1.92 25.29 13.86
CA LEU A 213 -2.56 25.91 12.72
C LEU A 213 -4.07 25.99 12.95
N PRO A 214 -4.68 27.16 12.75
CA PRO A 214 -6.13 27.26 12.80
C PRO A 214 -6.74 26.35 11.73
N PRO A 215 -7.94 25.80 11.98
CA PRO A 215 -8.64 24.96 11.03
C PRO A 215 -8.82 25.70 9.70
N ALA A 216 -8.28 25.15 8.61
CA ALA A 216 -8.33 25.79 7.30
C ALA A 216 -9.74 25.82 6.70
N ILE A 217 -10.61 24.90 7.13
CA ILE A 217 -12.00 24.80 6.68
C ILE A 217 -12.89 24.63 7.91
N LEU A 218 -13.85 25.54 8.05
CA LEU A 218 -14.95 25.40 9.01
C LEU A 218 -16.11 24.70 8.30
N PRO A 219 -16.75 23.71 8.94
CA PRO A 219 -17.97 23.11 8.39
C PRO A 219 -19.10 24.16 8.38
N PRO A 220 -20.15 23.95 7.56
CA PRO A 220 -21.31 24.83 7.55
C PRO A 220 -21.93 24.94 8.95
N ASP A 221 -22.41 26.13 9.32
CA ASP A 221 -23.03 26.36 10.61
C ASP A 221 -24.33 25.53 10.72
N PRO A 222 -24.50 24.72 11.80
CA PRO A 222 -25.72 23.96 12.07
C PRO A 222 -27.02 24.79 12.00
N GLU A 223 -26.99 26.09 12.25
CA GLU A 223 -28.17 26.94 12.18
C GLU A 223 -28.49 27.43 10.75
N SER A 224 -27.60 27.17 9.79
CA SER A 224 -27.64 27.67 8.42
C SER A 224 -27.88 26.57 7.37
N ALA A 225 -29.04 25.91 7.46
CA ALA A 225 -29.44 24.94 6.44
C ALA A 225 -29.46 25.60 5.05
N PHE A 226 -28.85 24.93 4.06
CA PHE A 226 -28.83 25.39 2.68
C PHE A 226 -29.74 24.54 1.79
N PRO A 227 -30.43 25.14 0.80
CA PRO A 227 -31.26 24.38 -0.14
C PRO A 227 -30.34 23.56 -1.07
N TYR A 228 -30.21 22.26 -0.80
CA TYR A 228 -29.53 21.32 -1.68
C TYR A 228 -30.54 20.55 -2.52
N SER A 229 -30.45 20.68 -3.85
CA SER A 229 -31.24 19.88 -4.78
C SER A 229 -30.32 18.87 -5.47
N PRO A 230 -30.43 17.57 -5.18
CA PRO A 230 -29.63 16.55 -5.84
C PRO A 230 -29.94 16.55 -7.34
N SER A 231 -28.91 16.32 -8.16
CA SER A 231 -29.07 16.21 -9.61
C SER A 231 -28.12 15.18 -10.20
N ILE A 232 -28.47 14.67 -11.39
CA ILE A 232 -27.61 13.76 -12.15
C ILE A 232 -26.31 14.47 -12.55
N SER A 233 -26.34 15.78 -12.83
CA SER A 233 -25.13 16.54 -13.16
C SER A 233 -24.16 16.59 -11.99
N PHE A 234 -24.64 16.81 -10.75
CA PHE A 234 -23.81 16.75 -9.55
C PHE A 234 -23.24 15.36 -9.32
N LEU A 235 -24.05 14.30 -9.46
CA LEU A 235 -23.58 12.92 -9.37
C LEU A 235 -22.44 12.64 -10.34
N LEU A 236 -22.61 12.98 -11.62
CA LEU A 236 -21.61 12.75 -12.64
C LEU A 236 -20.33 13.56 -12.37
N GLN A 237 -20.45 14.80 -11.91
CA GLN A 237 -19.30 15.63 -11.58
C GLN A 237 -18.48 15.02 -10.44
N ILE A 238 -19.11 14.62 -9.33
CA ILE A 238 -18.43 14.00 -8.19
C ILE A 238 -17.78 12.69 -8.63
N PHE A 239 -18.53 11.83 -9.31
CA PHE A 239 -18.01 10.55 -9.78
C PHE A 239 -16.83 10.71 -10.74
N ILE A 240 -16.92 11.59 -11.73
CA ILE A 240 -15.84 11.83 -12.70
C ILE A 240 -14.60 12.38 -12.01
N ASN A 241 -14.75 13.30 -11.05
CA ASN A 241 -13.62 13.84 -10.30
C ASN A 241 -12.90 12.75 -9.49
N ASN A 242 -13.65 11.94 -8.74
CA ASN A 242 -13.09 10.86 -7.94
C ASN A 242 -12.49 9.76 -8.81
N PHE A 243 -13.16 9.41 -9.90
CA PHE A 243 -12.65 8.44 -10.88
C PHE A 243 -11.37 8.95 -11.55
N TYR A 244 -11.32 10.21 -11.96
CA TYR A 244 -10.14 10.81 -12.61
C TYR A 244 -8.93 10.78 -11.68
N LEU A 245 -9.11 11.18 -10.42
CA LEU A 245 -8.05 11.14 -9.40
C LEU A 245 -7.56 9.70 -9.20
N ALA A 246 -8.48 8.75 -9.04
CA ALA A 246 -8.12 7.36 -8.80
C ALA A 246 -7.45 6.69 -10.00
N TYR A 247 -7.97 6.92 -11.21
CA TYR A 247 -7.42 6.39 -12.44
C TYR A 247 -6.02 6.94 -12.70
N THR A 248 -5.85 8.26 -12.67
CA THR A 248 -4.61 8.95 -13.04
C THR A 248 -3.50 8.66 -12.05
N TYR A 249 -3.79 8.74 -10.75
CA TYR A 249 -2.73 8.68 -9.74
C TYR A 249 -2.60 7.32 -9.07
N TYR A 250 -3.69 6.59 -8.82
CA TYR A 250 -3.61 5.29 -8.15
C TYR A 250 -3.39 4.16 -9.16
N VAL A 251 -4.26 4.01 -10.16
CA VAL A 251 -4.13 2.91 -11.13
C VAL A 251 -2.94 3.12 -12.06
N PHE A 252 -2.91 4.23 -12.79
CA PHE A 252 -1.84 4.53 -13.74
C PHE A 252 -0.50 4.81 -13.05
N GLY A 253 -0.53 5.36 -11.82
CA GLY A 253 0.66 5.48 -10.98
C GLY A 253 1.39 4.14 -10.75
N GLY A 254 0.67 3.01 -10.77
CA GLY A 254 1.27 1.67 -10.70
C GLY A 254 2.16 1.31 -11.91
N LEU A 255 1.88 1.86 -13.09
CA LEU A 255 2.77 1.70 -14.26
C LEU A 255 4.06 2.50 -14.12
N LEU A 256 4.10 3.48 -13.21
CA LEU A 256 5.25 4.31 -12.89
C LEU A 256 5.88 3.89 -11.54
N LEU A 257 5.89 2.58 -11.28
CA LEU A 257 6.45 1.96 -10.07
C LEU A 257 5.84 2.52 -8.77
N SER A 258 4.56 2.90 -8.82
CA SER A 258 3.80 3.47 -7.70
C SER A 258 4.41 4.75 -7.08
N PHE A 259 5.34 5.43 -7.76
CA PHE A 259 5.88 6.71 -7.27
C PHE A 259 4.80 7.82 -7.26
N PRO A 260 4.08 8.12 -8.37
CA PRO A 260 2.99 9.10 -8.34
C PRO A 260 1.86 8.70 -7.40
N MET A 261 1.57 7.40 -7.30
CA MET A 261 0.59 6.86 -6.35
C MET A 261 0.97 7.21 -4.91
N THR A 262 2.24 7.00 -4.54
CA THR A 262 2.71 7.30 -3.17
C THR A 262 2.63 8.79 -2.88
N MET A 263 3.04 9.64 -3.83
CA MET A 263 2.92 11.09 -3.67
C MET A 263 1.45 11.52 -3.53
N GLN A 264 0.55 11.01 -4.38
CA GLN A 264 -0.88 11.32 -4.28
C GLN A 264 -1.47 10.87 -2.96
N VAL A 265 -1.09 9.70 -2.45
CA VAL A 265 -1.56 9.17 -1.18
C VAL A 265 -1.17 10.10 -0.01
N PHE A 266 0.07 10.59 0.05
CA PHE A 266 0.49 11.54 1.07
C PHE A 266 -0.15 12.92 0.87
N PHE A 267 -0.27 13.40 -0.38
CA PHE A 267 -0.93 14.66 -0.69
C PHE A 267 -2.41 14.63 -0.28
N GLN A 268 -3.13 13.56 -0.59
CA GLN A 268 -4.52 13.35 -0.16
C GLN A 268 -4.62 13.25 1.36
N GLY A 269 -3.68 12.54 2.00
CA GLY A 269 -3.59 12.47 3.46
C GLY A 269 -3.43 13.85 4.09
N PHE A 270 -2.62 14.74 3.49
CA PHE A 270 -2.48 16.13 3.90
C PHE A 270 -3.78 16.92 3.70
N THR A 271 -4.34 16.96 2.48
CA THR A 271 -5.49 17.80 2.16
C THR A 271 -6.73 17.37 2.92
N SER A 272 -7.12 16.10 2.83
CA SER A 272 -8.26 15.55 3.58
C SER A 272 -8.01 15.54 5.08
N GLY A 273 -6.77 15.30 5.51
CA GLY A 273 -6.42 15.31 6.94
C GLY A 273 -6.55 16.68 7.59
N MET A 274 -6.14 17.75 6.90
CA MET A 274 -6.38 19.13 7.36
C MET A 274 -7.88 19.43 7.46
N MET A 275 -8.67 19.06 6.45
CA MET A 275 -10.12 19.28 6.44
C MET A 275 -10.80 18.55 7.60
N ILE A 276 -10.55 17.25 7.74
CA ILE A 276 -11.15 16.42 8.79
C ILE A 276 -10.72 16.87 10.18
N SER A 277 -9.45 17.23 10.36
CA SER A 277 -8.96 17.74 11.65
C SER A 277 -9.67 19.04 12.05
N GLY A 278 -9.85 19.98 11.11
CA GLY A 278 -10.55 21.23 11.42
C GLY A 278 -12.02 21.05 11.75
N ILE A 279 -12.69 20.12 11.07
CA ILE A 279 -14.07 19.74 11.35
C ILE A 279 -14.17 19.04 12.72
N LEU A 280 -13.25 18.13 13.03
CA LEU A 280 -13.21 17.42 14.31
C LEU A 280 -13.03 18.37 15.51
N MET A 281 -12.26 19.45 15.34
CA MET A 281 -12.09 20.46 16.39
C MET A 281 -13.30 21.39 16.55
N SER A 282 -14.07 21.61 15.48
CA SER A 282 -15.14 22.62 15.45
C SER A 282 -16.53 22.02 15.64
N TYR A 283 -16.92 21.08 14.77
CA TYR A 283 -18.23 20.42 14.78
C TYR A 283 -18.09 18.92 14.46
N PRO A 284 -17.77 18.07 15.45
CA PRO A 284 -17.61 16.62 15.27
C PRO A 284 -18.85 15.93 14.67
N SER A 285 -20.05 16.46 14.90
CA SER A 285 -21.29 15.93 14.32
C SER A 285 -21.30 16.03 12.79
N PHE A 286 -20.68 17.07 12.21
CA PHE A 286 -20.56 17.19 10.75
C PHE A 286 -19.65 16.10 10.16
N LEU A 287 -18.62 15.66 10.88
CA LEU A 287 -17.81 14.52 10.45
C LEU A 287 -18.66 13.25 10.36
N LEU A 288 -19.46 12.98 11.39
CA LEU A 288 -20.29 11.78 11.49
C LEU A 288 -21.39 11.74 10.43
N PHE A 289 -22.09 12.86 10.23
CA PHE A 289 -23.29 12.94 9.37
C PHE A 289 -23.00 13.44 7.96
N GLY A 290 -21.98 14.28 7.81
CA GLY A 290 -21.64 14.95 6.56
C GLY A 290 -20.51 14.28 5.79
N ILE A 291 -19.55 13.62 6.44
CA ILE A 291 -18.35 13.10 5.76
C ILE A 291 -18.28 11.57 5.76
N ILE A 292 -18.36 10.94 6.93
CA ILE A 292 -18.21 9.49 7.07
C ILE A 292 -19.10 8.67 6.10
N PRO A 293 -20.38 9.03 5.85
CA PRO A 293 -21.25 8.23 5.00
C PRO A 293 -20.69 8.00 3.60
N HIS A 294 -20.18 9.04 2.94
CA HIS A 294 -19.60 8.91 1.61
C HIS A 294 -18.10 8.57 1.67
N LEU A 295 -17.33 9.13 2.61
CA LEU A 295 -15.90 8.87 2.77
C LEU A 295 -15.59 7.38 2.96
N LEU A 296 -16.46 6.64 3.66
CA LEU A 296 -16.28 5.19 3.83
C LEU A 296 -16.25 4.49 2.48
N PHE A 297 -17.23 4.75 1.62
CA PHE A 297 -17.31 4.11 0.30
C PHE A 297 -16.24 4.65 -0.64
N GLU A 298 -16.00 5.96 -0.67
CA GLU A 298 -14.96 6.52 -1.52
C GLU A 298 -13.56 6.03 -1.14
N GLY A 299 -13.25 6.02 0.15
CA GLY A 299 -11.99 5.48 0.67
C GLY A 299 -11.82 3.99 0.37
N LEU A 300 -12.90 3.21 0.46
CA LEU A 300 -12.91 1.82 0.01
C LEU A 300 -12.61 1.71 -1.49
N GLY A 301 -13.27 2.52 -2.33
CA GLY A 301 -13.06 2.54 -3.77
C GLY A 301 -11.61 2.88 -4.12
N PHE A 302 -11.04 3.89 -3.48
CA PHE A 302 -9.62 4.25 -3.64
C PHE A 302 -8.69 3.13 -3.18
N ALA A 303 -8.96 2.45 -2.06
CA ALA A 303 -8.15 1.33 -1.59
C ALA A 303 -8.08 0.18 -2.62
N PHE A 304 -9.20 -0.16 -3.28
CA PHE A 304 -9.22 -1.17 -4.35
C PHE A 304 -8.47 -0.71 -5.61
N LEU A 305 -8.51 0.59 -5.93
CA LEU A 305 -7.79 1.14 -7.08
C LEU A 305 -6.28 1.29 -6.83
N ILE A 306 -5.87 1.58 -5.59
CA ILE A 306 -4.48 1.47 -5.15
C ILE A 306 -4.02 0.02 -5.25
N ALA A 307 -4.81 -0.94 -4.76
CA ALA A 307 -4.49 -2.37 -4.88
C ALA A 307 -4.29 -2.79 -6.35
N THR A 308 -5.13 -2.27 -7.26
CA THR A 308 -4.98 -2.46 -8.71
C THR A 308 -3.63 -1.93 -9.20
N GLY A 309 -3.24 -0.71 -8.81
CA GLY A 309 -1.94 -0.14 -9.17
C GLY A 309 -0.75 -0.90 -8.58
N LEU A 310 -0.87 -1.49 -7.39
CA LEU A 310 0.16 -2.35 -6.80
C LEU A 310 0.34 -3.65 -7.59
N ILE A 311 -0.75 -4.25 -8.09
CA ILE A 311 -0.69 -5.42 -8.99
C ILE A 311 -0.02 -5.03 -10.32
N LEU A 312 -0.33 -3.85 -10.86
CA LEU A 312 0.34 -3.35 -12.08
C LEU A 312 1.84 -3.16 -11.86
N THR A 313 2.24 -2.61 -10.70
CA THR A 313 3.64 -2.45 -10.32
C THR A 313 4.36 -3.80 -10.24
N GLU A 314 3.75 -4.78 -9.54
CA GLU A 314 4.30 -6.13 -9.49
C GLU A 314 4.45 -6.73 -10.89
N THR A 315 3.40 -6.60 -11.72
CA THR A 315 3.36 -7.13 -13.07
C THR A 315 4.48 -6.55 -13.92
N LEU A 316 4.68 -5.23 -13.89
CA LEU A 316 5.74 -4.55 -14.63
C LEU A 316 7.14 -5.05 -14.21
N MET A 317 7.38 -5.11 -12.90
CA MET A 317 8.66 -5.55 -12.34
C MET A 317 8.97 -7.01 -12.68
N ASP A 318 7.96 -7.88 -12.60
CA ASP A 318 8.11 -9.30 -12.90
C ASP A 318 8.25 -9.56 -14.40
N LEU A 319 7.56 -8.78 -15.26
CA LEU A 319 7.77 -8.82 -16.71
C LEU A 319 9.19 -8.44 -17.07
N PHE A 320 9.72 -7.35 -16.50
CA PHE A 320 11.09 -6.94 -16.76
C PHE A 320 12.10 -8.00 -16.30
N SER A 321 11.87 -8.62 -15.14
CA SER A 321 12.69 -9.76 -14.66
C SER A 321 12.65 -10.96 -15.61
N ARG A 322 11.46 -11.33 -16.10
CA ARG A 322 11.26 -12.47 -17.01
C ARG A 322 11.89 -12.20 -18.38
N TYR A 323 11.74 -10.99 -18.91
CA TYR A 323 12.35 -10.57 -20.16
C TYR A 323 13.88 -10.63 -20.07
N ARG A 324 14.46 -10.09 -19.00
CA ARG A 324 15.91 -10.18 -18.74
C ARG A 324 16.43 -11.62 -18.72
N LYS A 325 15.64 -12.56 -18.19
CA LYS A 325 15.96 -14.00 -18.17
C LYS A 325 15.76 -14.72 -19.51
N GLY A 326 15.46 -14.00 -20.59
CA GLY A 326 15.26 -14.57 -21.92
C GLY A 326 13.95 -15.33 -22.10
N LYS A 327 12.96 -15.15 -21.21
CA LYS A 327 11.65 -15.80 -21.38
C LYS A 327 10.88 -15.13 -22.51
N SER A 328 10.41 -15.92 -23.46
CA SER A 328 9.58 -15.44 -24.58
C SER A 328 8.25 -14.87 -24.10
N LEU A 329 7.64 -14.01 -24.93
CA LEU A 329 6.29 -13.49 -24.69
C LEU A 329 5.25 -14.61 -24.61
N SER A 330 5.41 -15.67 -25.43
CA SER A 330 4.53 -16.85 -25.40
C SER A 330 4.58 -17.57 -24.05
N SER A 331 5.77 -17.70 -23.44
CA SER A 331 5.95 -18.27 -22.09
C SER A 331 5.31 -17.41 -20.99
N ASN A 332 5.10 -16.12 -21.24
CA ASN A 332 4.49 -15.19 -20.29
C ASN A 332 2.99 -14.96 -20.53
N ARG A 333 2.39 -15.52 -21.59
CA ARG A 333 0.98 -15.29 -21.94
C ARG A 333 0.02 -15.67 -20.81
N SER A 334 0.23 -16.84 -20.19
CA SER A 334 -0.59 -17.28 -19.06
C SER A 334 -0.45 -16.35 -17.85
N PHE A 335 0.78 -15.92 -17.53
CA PHE A 335 1.03 -14.97 -16.44
C PHE A 335 0.34 -13.62 -16.69
N LEU A 336 0.48 -13.06 -17.90
CA LEU A 336 -0.18 -11.81 -18.30
C LEU A 336 -1.70 -11.92 -18.24
N GLY A 337 -2.26 -13.03 -18.72
CA GLY A 337 -3.70 -13.29 -18.65
C GLY A 337 -4.20 -13.30 -17.20
N THR A 338 -3.50 -13.98 -16.29
CA THR A 338 -3.84 -13.99 -14.87
C THR A 338 -3.76 -12.60 -14.26
N GLN A 339 -2.70 -11.83 -14.51
CA GLN A 339 -2.56 -10.48 -13.95
C GLN A 339 -3.61 -9.51 -14.52
N LEU A 340 -3.90 -9.60 -15.82
CA LEU A 340 -4.92 -8.76 -16.45
C LEU A 340 -6.32 -9.01 -15.85
N ILE A 341 -6.68 -10.27 -15.62
CA ILE A 341 -7.95 -10.62 -14.95
C ILE A 341 -8.00 -10.01 -13.55
N ARG A 342 -6.91 -10.10 -12.78
CA ARG A 342 -6.83 -9.52 -11.43
C ARG A 342 -7.00 -7.99 -11.47
N VAL A 343 -6.29 -7.32 -12.38
CA VAL A 343 -6.39 -5.87 -12.59
C VAL A 343 -7.80 -5.46 -12.95
N ILE A 344 -8.41 -6.08 -13.97
CA ILE A 344 -9.79 -5.75 -14.40
C ILE A 344 -10.77 -5.97 -13.25
N LYS A 345 -10.65 -7.09 -12.54
CA LYS A 345 -11.54 -7.41 -11.43
C LYS A 345 -11.48 -6.37 -10.31
N LEU A 346 -10.29 -6.05 -9.80
CA LEU A 346 -10.15 -5.07 -8.71
C LEU A 346 -10.49 -3.65 -9.18
N PHE A 347 -10.16 -3.31 -10.42
CA PHE A 347 -10.53 -2.03 -11.03
C PHE A 347 -12.04 -1.85 -11.06
N LEU A 348 -12.78 -2.83 -11.60
CA LEU A 348 -14.25 -2.75 -11.68
C LEU A 348 -14.91 -2.68 -10.29
N VAL A 349 -14.40 -3.44 -9.32
CA VAL A 349 -14.88 -3.36 -7.93
C VAL A 349 -14.64 -1.96 -7.37
N GLY A 350 -13.44 -1.40 -7.52
CA GLY A 350 -13.11 -0.06 -7.05
C GLY A 350 -13.98 1.03 -7.69
N VAL A 351 -14.19 0.96 -9.01
CA VAL A 351 -15.05 1.91 -9.74
C VAL A 351 -16.51 1.82 -9.29
N LEU A 352 -17.05 0.61 -9.11
CA LEU A 352 -18.43 0.43 -8.64
C LEU A 352 -18.60 1.00 -7.23
N ILE A 353 -17.63 0.78 -6.34
CA ILE A 353 -17.65 1.31 -4.98
C ILE A 353 -17.55 2.85 -5.00
N LEU A 354 -16.70 3.44 -5.85
CA LEU A 354 -16.65 4.90 -6.02
C LEU A 354 -17.98 5.47 -6.50
N PHE A 355 -18.64 4.80 -7.45
CA PHE A 355 -19.96 5.22 -7.93
C PHE A 355 -21.01 5.18 -6.81
N ILE A 356 -20.99 4.14 -5.96
CA ILE A 356 -21.84 4.06 -4.77
C ILE A 356 -21.51 5.21 -3.79
N GLY A 357 -20.24 5.51 -3.56
CA GLY A 357 -19.81 6.65 -2.74
C GLY A 357 -20.40 7.97 -3.23
N SER A 358 -20.31 8.25 -4.53
CA SER A 358 -20.89 9.45 -5.13
C SER A 358 -22.42 9.49 -5.05
N LEU A 359 -23.11 8.34 -5.17
CA LEU A 359 -24.57 8.28 -4.93
C LEU A 359 -24.92 8.64 -3.48
N ILE A 360 -24.13 8.15 -2.53
CA ILE A 360 -24.32 8.46 -1.10
C ILE A 360 -24.05 9.94 -0.85
N GLU A 361 -23.00 10.51 -1.43
CA GLU A 361 -22.66 11.93 -1.29
C GLU A 361 -23.77 12.84 -1.82
N VAL A 362 -24.36 12.51 -2.98
CA VAL A 362 -25.40 13.35 -3.61
C VAL A 362 -26.78 13.16 -3.00
N TYR A 363 -27.21 11.92 -2.74
CA TYR A 363 -28.61 11.66 -2.40
C TYR A 363 -28.84 11.39 -0.91
N ILE A 364 -27.87 10.80 -0.21
CA ILE A 364 -28.06 10.32 1.16
C ILE A 364 -27.47 11.31 2.17
N THR A 365 -26.26 11.79 1.94
CA THR A 365 -25.55 12.71 2.84
C THR A 365 -26.35 13.99 3.10
N PRO A 366 -26.97 14.65 2.09
CA PRO A 366 -27.78 15.84 2.35
C PRO A 366 -29.03 15.53 3.18
N TYR A 367 -29.66 14.37 2.95
CA TYR A 367 -30.79 13.92 3.77
C TYR A 367 -30.37 13.70 5.23
N ILE A 368 -29.23 13.06 5.47
CA ILE A 368 -28.70 12.86 6.84
C ILE A 368 -28.39 14.21 7.48
N LEU A 369 -27.68 15.10 6.80
CA LEU A 369 -27.34 16.42 7.31
C LEU A 369 -28.59 17.23 7.68
N LEU A 370 -29.60 17.24 6.81
CA LEU A 370 -30.86 17.93 7.06
C LEU A 370 -31.60 17.38 8.28
N ASN A 371 -31.51 16.08 8.60
CA ASN A 371 -32.26 15.46 9.71
C ASN A 371 -31.48 15.37 11.03
N PHE A 372 -30.14 15.43 11.01
CA PHE A 372 -29.32 15.14 12.19
C PHE A 372 -28.24 16.19 12.51
N TYR A 373 -27.92 17.10 11.58
CA TYR A 373 -26.90 18.13 11.80
C TYR A 373 -27.47 19.54 11.93
N PHE A 374 -28.44 19.90 11.07
CA PHE A 374 -29.04 21.24 11.05
C PHE A 374 -30.24 21.44 12.01
N TYR A 375 -30.35 20.62 13.06
CA TYR A 375 -31.46 20.65 14.04
C TYR A 375 -30.99 20.83 15.46
#